data_AF-A0A520J6V4-F1
#
_entry.id   AF-A0A520J6V4-F1
#
_cell.length_a   1.000
_cell.length_b   1.000
_cell.length_c   1.000
_cell.angle_alpha   90.00
_cell.angle_beta   90.00
_cell.angle_gamma   90.00
#
_symmetry.space_group_name_H-M   'P 1'
#
loop_
_entity.id
_entity.type
_entity.pdbx_description
1 polymer ?
#
loop_
_entity_poly.entity_id
_entity_poly.type
_entity_poly.pdbx_seq_one_letter_code
_entity_poly.pdbx_strand_id
1 'polypeptide(L)'
;MILITILLIALATTIYLAYYFSNTVTSPSLRPVLHQIRISGEVAQLQLELSNQTSSPLLTPKVGVLDKHLSVGGQQPIHLEWINPGQSAAIEIALIAETTGALASKAAMARLLVSFTTMDGEQRYTQFNLKSGRFRETRRKP
;
A
#
# COMPACT_ATOMS: atom_id res chain seq x y z
N MET A 1 34.80 -21.65 -21.03
CA MET A 1 33.32 -21.69 -20.98
C MET A 1 32.78 -21.47 -19.57
N ILE A 2 33.18 -22.28 -18.58
CA ILE A 2 32.72 -22.18 -17.18
C ILE A 2 32.93 -20.78 -16.56
N LEU A 3 34.08 -20.14 -16.80
CA LEU A 3 34.40 -18.80 -16.28
C LEU A 3 33.41 -17.73 -16.79
N ILE A 4 33.00 -17.82 -18.05
CA ILE A 4 32.05 -16.88 -18.68
C ILE A 4 30.65 -17.08 -18.08
N THR A 5 30.25 -18.33 -17.84
CA THR A 5 28.96 -18.66 -17.21
C THR A 5 28.86 -18.11 -15.78
N ILE A 6 29.92 -18.25 -14.98
CA ILE A 6 29.98 -17.70 -13.61
C ILE A 6 29.88 -16.17 -13.65
N LEU A 7 30.60 -15.52 -14.58
CA LEU A 7 30.57 -14.06 -14.73
C LEU A 7 29.18 -13.55 -15.12
N LEU A 8 28.48 -14.23 -16.02
CA LEU A 8 27.12 -13.88 -16.45
C LEU A 8 26.10 -14.04 -15.31
N ILE A 9 26.22 -15.12 -14.52
CA ILE A 9 25.35 -15.32 -13.35
C ILE A 9 25.60 -14.23 -12.31
N ALA A 10 26.87 -13.93 -12.00
CA ALA A 10 27.23 -12.87 -11.07
C ALA A 10 26.65 -11.52 -11.54
N LEU A 11 26.85 -11.17 -12.81
CA LEU A 11 26.30 -9.93 -13.38
C LEU A 11 24.77 -9.86 -13.26
N ALA A 12 24.05 -10.94 -13.61
CA ALA A 12 22.60 -11.00 -13.51
C ALA A 12 22.11 -10.82 -12.05
N THR A 13 22.80 -11.46 -11.09
CA THR A 13 22.45 -11.33 -9.67
C THR A 13 22.68 -9.91 -9.15
N THR A 14 23.79 -9.24 -9.53
CA THR A 14 24.07 -7.87 -9.12
C THR A 14 23.06 -6.89 -9.71
N ILE A 15 22.69 -7.05 -10.98
CA ILE A 15 21.64 -6.25 -11.63
C ILE A 15 20.31 -6.44 -10.90
N TYR A 16 19.94 -7.67 -10.59
CA TYR A 16 18.71 -7.97 -9.84
C TYR A 16 18.71 -7.35 -8.44
N LEU A 17 19.82 -7.47 -7.71
CA LEU A 17 19.95 -6.89 -6.37
C LEU A 17 19.90 -5.35 -6.41
N ALA A 18 20.65 -4.73 -7.32
CA ALA A 18 20.61 -3.28 -7.54
C ALA A 18 19.19 -2.81 -7.87
N TYR A 19 18.49 -3.55 -8.73
CA TYR A 19 17.10 -3.31 -9.06
C TYR A 19 16.17 -3.42 -7.84
N TYR A 20 16.34 -4.46 -7.01
CA TYR A 20 15.51 -4.70 -5.83
C TYR A 20 15.69 -3.62 -4.75
N PHE A 21 16.94 -3.27 -4.42
CA PHE A 21 17.25 -2.27 -3.40
C PHE A 21 16.93 -0.85 -3.85
N SER A 22 17.07 -0.55 -5.14
CA SER A 22 16.67 0.75 -5.69
C SER A 22 15.17 1.01 -5.53
N ASN A 23 14.33 -0.03 -5.54
CA ASN A 23 12.87 0.11 -5.47
C ASN A 23 12.25 -0.10 -4.08
N THR A 24 13.01 -0.66 -3.13
CA THR A 24 12.53 -0.96 -1.77
C THR A 24 12.87 0.19 -0.83
N VAL A 25 11.90 0.63 -0.04
CA VAL A 25 12.14 1.60 1.04
C VAL A 25 12.35 0.82 2.34
N THR A 26 13.54 0.98 2.94
CA THR A 26 13.94 0.26 4.17
C THR A 26 13.24 0.80 5.41
N SER A 27 12.96 2.10 5.45
CA SER A 27 12.24 2.78 6.54
C SER A 27 10.95 3.39 5.98
N PRO A 28 9.80 2.71 6.14
CA PRO A 28 8.53 3.20 5.61
C PRO A 28 8.19 4.59 6.16
N SER A 29 7.77 5.48 5.28
CA SER A 29 7.32 6.82 5.61
C SER A 29 5.91 6.84 6.17
N LEU A 30 5.07 5.93 5.67
CA LEU A 30 3.66 5.87 6.03
C LEU A 30 3.34 4.54 6.71
N ARG A 31 2.78 4.62 7.92
CA ARG A 31 2.35 3.44 8.69
C ARG A 31 0.82 3.36 8.70
N PRO A 32 0.23 2.39 7.97
CA PRO A 32 -1.18 2.11 8.06
C PRO A 32 -1.49 1.22 9.27
N VAL A 33 -2.60 1.49 9.95
CA VAL A 33 -3.16 0.68 11.02
C VAL A 33 -4.64 0.45 10.74
N LEU A 34 -5.09 -0.81 10.83
CA LEU A 34 -6.51 -1.15 10.75
C LEU A 34 -7.09 -1.17 12.16
N HIS A 35 -8.13 -0.36 12.38
CA HIS A 35 -8.85 -0.32 13.65
C HIS A 35 -10.08 -1.21 13.62
N GLN A 36 -10.88 -1.13 12.57
CA GLN A 36 -12.14 -1.86 12.50
C GLN A 36 -12.53 -2.25 11.07
N ILE A 37 -13.19 -3.39 10.93
CA ILE A 37 -13.93 -3.79 9.74
C ILE A 37 -15.40 -3.96 10.14
N ARG A 38 -16.33 -3.26 9.49
CA ARG A 38 -17.77 -3.44 9.63
C ARG A 38 -18.34 -3.92 8.32
N ILE A 39 -19.10 -5.01 8.36
CA ILE A 39 -19.71 -5.59 7.16
C ILE A 39 -21.22 -5.42 7.26
N SER A 40 -21.82 -4.77 6.29
CA SER A 40 -23.25 -4.52 6.20
C SER A 40 -23.74 -4.85 4.80
N GLY A 41 -24.35 -6.03 4.65
CA GLY A 41 -24.80 -6.53 3.35
C GLY A 41 -23.64 -6.68 2.36
N GLU A 42 -23.67 -5.88 1.29
CA GLU A 42 -22.69 -5.91 0.19
C GLU A 42 -21.57 -4.88 0.33
N VAL A 43 -21.48 -4.19 1.48
CA VAL A 43 -20.45 -3.19 1.76
C VAL A 43 -19.64 -3.59 2.99
N ALA A 44 -18.31 -3.54 2.87
CA ALA A 44 -17.37 -3.67 3.98
C ALA A 44 -16.71 -2.31 4.24
N GLN A 45 -17.05 -1.68 5.35
CA GLN A 45 -16.43 -0.43 5.81
C GLN A 45 -15.16 -0.75 6.61
N LEU A 46 -14.05 -0.14 6.22
CA LEU A 46 -12.75 -0.24 6.86
C LEU A 46 -12.43 1.09 7.55
N GLN A 47 -12.10 1.04 8.83
CA GLN A 47 -11.58 2.18 9.57
C GLN A 47 -10.08 2.01 9.73
N LEU A 48 -9.33 2.92 9.10
CA LEU A 48 -7.88 2.90 9.01
C LEU A 48 -7.32 4.18 9.60
N GLU A 49 -6.09 4.11 10.08
CA GLU A 49 -5.28 5.25 10.44
C GLU A 49 -3.99 5.23 9.64
N LEU A 50 -3.67 6.35 9.00
CA LEU A 50 -2.42 6.54 8.28
C LEU A 50 -1.52 7.50 9.07
N SER A 51 -0.43 6.98 9.61
CA SER A 51 0.51 7.77 10.40
C SER A 51 1.76 8.11 9.58
N ASN A 52 2.15 9.38 9.54
CA ASN A 52 3.39 9.84 8.93
C ASN A 52 4.55 9.70 9.92
N GLN A 53 5.48 8.80 9.61
CA GLN A 53 6.64 8.47 10.44
C GLN A 53 7.91 9.25 10.05
N THR A 54 7.78 10.23 9.16
CA THR A 54 8.90 11.05 8.69
C THR A 54 8.95 12.41 9.37
N SER A 55 10.04 13.14 9.13
CA SER A 55 10.21 14.53 9.56
C SER A 55 9.60 15.56 8.60
N SER A 56 9.00 15.11 7.48
CA SER A 56 8.46 15.98 6.43
C SER A 56 6.99 15.62 6.10
N PRO A 57 6.17 16.56 5.60
CA PRO A 57 4.81 16.23 5.18
C PRO A 57 4.77 15.16 4.08
N LEU A 58 3.75 14.31 4.10
CA LEU A 58 3.41 13.41 2.99
C LEU A 58 2.24 13.99 2.23
N LEU A 59 2.37 14.12 0.91
CA LEU A 59 1.46 14.86 0.07
C LEU A 59 0.51 13.91 -0.67
N THR A 60 -0.73 14.34 -0.85
CA THR A 60 -1.75 13.70 -1.69
C THR A 60 -1.94 12.19 -1.45
N PRO A 61 -1.99 11.68 -0.21
CA PRO A 61 -2.23 10.27 0.01
C PRO A 61 -3.60 9.87 -0.58
N LYS A 62 -3.59 8.74 -1.30
CA LYS A 62 -4.77 8.13 -1.90
C LYS A 62 -4.77 6.66 -1.56
N VAL A 63 -5.91 6.15 -1.13
CA VAL A 63 -6.06 4.73 -0.80
C VAL A 63 -6.88 4.02 -1.86
N GLY A 64 -6.39 2.86 -2.30
CA GLY A 64 -7.07 1.94 -3.20
C GLY A 64 -6.96 0.50 -2.71
N VAL A 65 -7.49 -0.43 -3.51
CA VAL A 65 -7.47 -1.87 -3.24
C VAL A 65 -6.73 -2.60 -4.36
N LEU A 66 -5.90 -3.58 -3.98
CA LEU A 66 -5.17 -4.49 -4.87
C LEU A 66 -5.85 -5.86 -4.87
N ASP A 67 -7.12 -5.87 -5.26
CA ASP A 67 -7.90 -7.09 -5.43
C ASP A 67 -8.81 -6.91 -6.65
N LYS A 68 -8.88 -7.93 -7.51
CA LYS A 68 -9.68 -7.90 -8.75
C LYS A 68 -11.17 -8.15 -8.52
N HIS A 69 -11.56 -8.52 -7.30
CA HIS A 69 -12.94 -8.83 -6.92
C HIS A 69 -13.54 -7.80 -5.98
N LEU A 70 -12.74 -6.81 -5.58
CA LEU A 70 -13.15 -5.73 -4.70
C LEU A 70 -12.88 -4.41 -5.39
N SER A 71 -13.83 -3.50 -5.28
CA SER A 71 -13.67 -2.11 -5.67
C SER A 71 -13.89 -1.20 -4.46
N VAL A 72 -13.28 -0.02 -4.50
CA VAL A 72 -13.58 1.02 -3.52
C VAL A 72 -14.90 1.65 -3.91
N GLY A 73 -15.90 1.52 -3.05
CA GLY A 73 -17.29 1.91 -3.31
C GLY A 73 -17.58 3.38 -3.00
N GLY A 74 -18.24 4.05 -3.95
CA GLY A 74 -19.30 5.05 -3.69
C GLY A 74 -18.97 6.36 -2.96
N GLN A 75 -17.76 6.57 -2.44
CA GLN A 75 -17.26 7.87 -2.01
C GLN A 75 -15.88 8.05 -2.62
N GLN A 76 -15.63 9.24 -3.19
CA GLN A 76 -14.34 9.58 -3.78
C GLN A 76 -13.20 9.11 -2.86
N PRO A 77 -12.10 8.56 -3.42
CA PRO A 77 -10.96 8.15 -2.60
C PRO A 77 -10.64 9.31 -1.66
N ILE A 78 -10.62 9.06 -0.35
CA ILE A 78 -10.36 10.09 0.66
C ILE A 78 -9.07 10.80 0.23
N HIS A 79 -9.24 12.04 -0.24
CA HIS A 79 -8.16 12.85 -0.73
C HIS A 79 -7.75 13.75 0.43
N LEU A 80 -6.72 13.35 1.15
CA LEU A 80 -6.05 14.26 2.05
C LEU A 80 -5.04 15.04 1.20
N GLU A 81 -4.95 16.35 1.41
CA GLU A 81 -3.95 17.17 0.73
C GLU A 81 -2.55 16.83 1.24
N TRP A 82 -2.40 16.64 2.55
CA TRP A 82 -1.17 16.18 3.17
C TRP A 82 -1.40 15.52 4.55
N ILE A 83 -0.37 14.86 5.07
CA ILE A 83 -0.26 14.39 6.46
C ILE A 83 1.05 14.96 7.02
N ASN A 84 0.98 15.81 8.04
CA ASN A 84 2.16 16.44 8.64
C ASN A 84 3.06 15.42 9.35
N PRO A 85 4.34 15.77 9.61
CA PRO A 85 5.26 14.94 10.37
C PRO A 85 4.68 14.50 11.72
N GLY A 86 4.76 13.21 12.04
CA GLY A 86 4.27 12.65 13.30
C GLY A 86 2.75 12.66 13.48
N GLN A 87 1.99 13.17 12.52
CA GLN A 87 0.52 13.16 12.59
C GLN A 87 -0.06 11.89 11.98
N SER A 88 -1.29 11.60 12.40
CA SER A 88 -2.11 10.53 11.88
C SER A 88 -3.39 11.07 11.27
N ALA A 89 -3.83 10.47 10.18
CA ALA A 89 -5.11 10.74 9.55
C ALA A 89 -6.02 9.50 9.64
N ALA A 90 -7.21 9.67 10.18
CA ALA A 90 -8.25 8.64 10.18
C ALA A 90 -8.95 8.61 8.81
N ILE A 91 -9.12 7.41 8.25
CA ILE A 91 -9.65 7.18 6.92
C ILE A 91 -10.68 6.05 6.99
N GLU A 92 -11.85 6.30 6.42
CA GLU A 92 -12.90 5.29 6.27
C GLU A 92 -13.04 4.90 4.80
N ILE A 93 -13.00 3.62 4.49
CA ILE A 93 -13.05 3.11 3.12
C ILE A 93 -14.17 2.08 3.01
N ALA A 94 -15.07 2.27 2.07
CA ALA A 94 -16.05 1.27 1.70
C ALA A 94 -15.48 0.36 0.61
N LEU A 95 -15.46 -0.95 0.84
CA LEU A 95 -15.18 -1.97 -0.16
C LEU A 95 -16.48 -2.64 -0.59
N ILE A 96 -16.63 -2.83 -1.90
CA ILE A 96 -17.76 -3.53 -2.51
C ILE A 96 -17.22 -4.73 -3.28
N ALA A 97 -17.90 -5.87 -3.19
CA ALA A 97 -17.57 -7.04 -3.99
C ALA A 97 -18.24 -6.95 -5.37
N GLU A 98 -17.47 -7.15 -6.43
CA GLU A 98 -18.01 -7.16 -7.80
C GLU A 98 -18.72 -8.47 -8.16
N THR A 99 -18.57 -9.48 -7.32
CA THR A 99 -19.13 -10.84 -7.53
C THR A 99 -19.87 -11.27 -6.27
N THR A 100 -21.02 -11.91 -6.48
CA THR A 100 -21.81 -12.50 -5.40
C THR A 100 -20.99 -13.58 -4.68
N GLY A 101 -20.87 -13.45 -3.34
CA GLY A 101 -20.21 -14.42 -2.48
C GLY A 101 -19.01 -13.89 -1.69
N ALA A 102 -19.07 -14.13 -0.38
CA ALA A 102 -18.02 -14.01 0.63
C ALA A 102 -17.27 -12.66 0.71
N LEU A 103 -17.98 -11.53 0.60
CA LEU A 103 -17.40 -10.19 0.85
C LEU A 103 -16.61 -10.14 2.16
N ALA A 104 -17.14 -10.73 3.24
CA ALA A 104 -16.46 -10.80 4.54
C ALA A 104 -15.06 -11.43 4.45
N SER A 105 -14.95 -12.56 3.74
CA SER A 105 -13.69 -13.26 3.54
C SER A 105 -12.74 -12.46 2.65
N LYS A 106 -13.26 -11.90 1.55
CA LYS A 106 -12.48 -11.10 0.60
C LYS A 106 -11.95 -9.82 1.26
N ALA A 107 -12.80 -9.08 1.96
CA ALA A 107 -12.42 -7.86 2.66
C ALA A 107 -11.38 -8.13 3.76
N ALA A 108 -11.52 -9.20 4.54
CA ALA A 108 -10.51 -9.58 5.54
C ALA A 108 -9.15 -9.97 4.91
N MET A 109 -9.14 -10.44 3.67
CA MET A 109 -7.94 -10.86 2.95
C MET A 109 -7.37 -9.80 2.00
N ALA A 110 -8.05 -8.66 1.86
CA ALA A 110 -7.69 -7.66 0.87
C ALA A 110 -6.32 -7.03 1.15
N ARG A 111 -5.70 -6.57 0.07
CA ARG A 111 -4.51 -5.74 0.12
C ARG A 111 -4.90 -4.32 -0.24
N LEU A 112 -4.63 -3.37 0.63
CA LEU A 112 -4.77 -1.96 0.33
C LEU A 112 -3.48 -1.42 -0.27
N LEU A 113 -3.62 -0.47 -1.18
CA LEU A 113 -2.51 0.31 -1.72
C LEU A 113 -2.71 1.76 -1.35
N VAL A 114 -1.77 2.31 -0.61
CA VAL A 114 -1.72 3.75 -0.35
C VAL A 114 -0.63 4.35 -1.23
N SER A 115 -1.00 5.22 -2.14
CA SER A 115 -0.05 6.02 -2.92
C SER A 115 0.05 7.43 -2.34
N PHE A 116 1.25 7.98 -2.23
CA PHE A 116 1.49 9.34 -1.77
C PHE A 116 2.77 9.90 -2.41
N THR A 117 3.04 11.18 -2.21
CA THR A 117 4.22 11.88 -2.73
C THR A 117 5.00 12.47 -1.56
N THR A 118 6.33 12.33 -1.54
CA THR A 118 7.18 12.99 -0.54
C THR A 118 7.37 14.47 -0.88
N MET A 119 7.88 15.27 0.06
CA MET A 119 8.27 16.66 -0.23
C MET A 119 9.30 16.79 -1.35
N ASP A 120 10.14 15.79 -1.55
CA ASP A 120 11.13 15.74 -2.64
C ASP A 120 10.51 15.43 -4.02
N GLY A 121 9.17 15.26 -4.09
CA GLY A 121 8.45 14.93 -5.31
C GLY A 121 8.47 13.44 -5.67
N GLU A 122 8.98 12.57 -4.80
CA GLU A 122 9.05 11.13 -5.04
C GLU A 122 7.70 10.46 -4.76
N GLN A 123 7.12 9.81 -5.77
CA GLN A 123 5.92 9.00 -5.60
C GLN A 123 6.27 7.68 -4.91
N ARG A 124 5.54 7.34 -3.84
CA ARG A 124 5.71 6.11 -3.09
C ARG A 124 4.40 5.37 -2.87
N TYR A 125 4.54 4.09 -2.59
CA TYR A 125 3.44 3.13 -2.53
C TYR A 125 3.59 2.23 -1.32
N THR A 126 2.65 2.32 -0.39
CA THR A 126 2.56 1.46 0.78
C THR A 126 1.46 0.42 0.57
N GLN A 127 1.86 -0.84 0.46
CA GLN A 127 0.93 -1.97 0.42
C GLN A 127 0.66 -2.43 1.85
N PHE A 128 -0.61 -2.61 2.19
CA PHE A 128 -1.03 -3.08 3.50
C PHE A 128 -1.91 -4.32 3.35
N ASN A 129 -1.52 -5.42 4.00
CA ASN A 129 -2.28 -6.65 3.98
C ASN A 129 -3.19 -6.74 5.20
N LEU A 130 -4.50 -6.67 5.00
CA LEU A 130 -5.49 -6.61 6.08
C LEU A 130 -5.47 -7.87 6.96
N LYS A 131 -5.23 -9.05 6.38
CA LYS A 131 -5.17 -10.32 7.12
C LYS A 131 -4.01 -10.38 8.12
N SER A 132 -2.83 -9.93 7.71
CA SER A 132 -1.60 -10.09 8.50
C SER A 132 -1.17 -8.83 9.25
N GLY A 133 -1.78 -7.68 8.96
CA GLY A 133 -1.34 -6.38 9.47
C GLY A 133 0.05 -5.95 8.95
N ARG A 134 0.68 -6.74 8.07
CA ARG A 134 1.98 -6.42 7.49
C ARG A 134 1.84 -5.40 6.39
N PHE A 135 2.81 -4.49 6.30
CA PHE A 135 2.90 -3.53 5.21
C PHE A 135 4.32 -3.45 4.63
N ARG A 136 4.41 -2.94 3.40
CA ARG A 136 5.67 -2.70 2.70
C ARG A 136 5.55 -1.44 1.86
N GLU A 137 6.55 -0.58 1.93
CA GLU A 137 6.67 0.61 1.08
C GLU A 137 7.64 0.37 -0.08
N THR A 138 7.27 0.88 -1.25
CA THR A 138 8.02 0.75 -2.50
C THR A 138 7.94 2.02 -3.32
N ARG A 139 8.94 2.27 -4.16
CA ARG A 139 8.97 3.39 -5.12
C ARG A 139 8.26 3.07 -6.44
N ARG A 140 8.09 1.78 -6.74
CA ARG A 140 7.44 1.29 -7.96
C ARG A 140 5.97 0.96 -7.67
N LYS A 141 5.07 1.41 -8.55
CA LYS A 141 3.66 1.00 -8.50
C LYS A 141 3.56 -0.53 -8.67
N PRO A 142 2.91 -1.23 -7.73
CA PRO A 142 2.69 -2.67 -7.84
C PRO A 142 1.59 -3.05 -8.84
#